data_AF-A0A8H3EKC0-F1
#
_entry.id   AF-A0A8H3EKC0-F1
#
_cell.length_a   1.000
_cell.length_b   1.000
_cell.length_c   1.000
_cell.angle_alpha   90.00
_cell.angle_beta   90.00
_cell.angle_gamma   90.00
#
_symmetry.space_group_name_H-M   'P 1'
#
loop_
_entity.id
_entity.type
_entity.pdbx_description
1 polymer ?
#
loop_
_entity_poly.entity_id
_entity_poly.type
_entity_poly.pdbx_seq_one_letter_code
_entity_poly.pdbx_strand_id
1 'polypeptide(L)'
;MRDTLGKNHHYSTSYRNAPIDHGLLRGVLLELHAQNMKLPEDVVDDQFPVVESIVKFAAPIPEESKGRNVIAGALVKSLWQTLDHQPFTRLGDQHKYPAADGSNNVTGSTYARSVEPVTVLPAVLPDPSLIFGALFARDGPQEEHPSKISIMLFYLATIFSMLMDAYRVSDVFRTNEYDYNNVDSSFYLDLGPLYGHNEEQQAAVRTFVDGKLKPDTFSEVKILGYPPGVCTLLVSFNRYHNFVVDELANISEGGRFSLPVESAQREASEAAMKKCENDLFQTGRLITCGLYVHIIIGDYFKTILNLNRSSSTWNFDPLADFGKTTVPSATGHQVSVDFNLMNRWYTAMSAKDELWTLDFYKDIFPNADPATLSLPAEESAPRTWGCRRVED
;
A
#
# COMPACT_ATOMS: atom_id res chain seq x y z
N MET A 1 -6.80 -43.20 -13.74
CA MET A 1 -6.49 -42.08 -12.81
C MET A 1 -6.55 -40.73 -13.54
N ARG A 2 -7.64 -40.49 -14.27
CA ARG A 2 -8.04 -39.20 -14.85
C ARG A 2 -9.56 -39.30 -14.85
N ASP A 3 -10.22 -38.68 -13.86
CA ASP A 3 -11.67 -38.39 -13.83
C ASP A 3 -12.15 -37.82 -12.46
N THR A 4 -11.44 -36.83 -11.89
CA THR A 4 -11.93 -36.13 -10.68
C THR A 4 -11.59 -34.63 -10.61
N LEU A 5 -11.31 -33.97 -11.74
CA LEU A 5 -11.22 -32.50 -11.80
C LEU A 5 -12.43 -31.95 -12.54
N GLY A 6 -13.55 -31.82 -11.83
CA GLY A 6 -14.80 -31.39 -12.42
C GLY A 6 -15.81 -30.93 -11.38
N LYS A 7 -15.45 -29.95 -10.53
CA LYS A 7 -16.42 -29.12 -9.78
C LYS A 7 -15.85 -27.71 -9.56
N ASN A 8 -15.93 -26.87 -10.60
CA ASN A 8 -15.84 -25.42 -10.46
C ASN A 8 -16.88 -24.95 -9.44
N HIS A 9 -16.44 -24.49 -8.27
CA HIS A 9 -17.30 -23.78 -7.34
C HIS A 9 -17.39 -22.33 -7.79
N HIS A 10 -18.51 -21.98 -8.44
CA HIS A 10 -18.87 -20.60 -8.73
C HIS A 10 -19.20 -19.87 -7.41
N TYR A 11 -18.24 -19.13 -6.86
CA TYR A 11 -18.50 -18.16 -5.81
C TYR A 11 -18.93 -16.83 -6.44
N SER A 12 -20.22 -16.72 -6.72
CA SER A 12 -20.88 -15.45 -7.07
C SER A 12 -22.28 -15.47 -6.47
N THR A 13 -22.41 -15.02 -5.23
CA THR A 13 -23.72 -14.80 -4.60
C THR A 13 -23.88 -13.31 -4.32
N SER A 14 -24.80 -12.67 -5.03
CA SER A 14 -25.10 -11.24 -4.88
C SER A 14 -25.74 -10.94 -3.52
N TYR A 15 -25.29 -9.85 -2.88
CA TYR A 15 -25.64 -9.38 -1.53
C TYR A 15 -27.07 -8.86 -1.33
N ARG A 16 -28.09 -9.41 -2.00
CA ARG A 16 -29.39 -8.74 -2.03
C ARG A 16 -30.34 -9.01 -0.88
N ASN A 17 -30.31 -10.14 -0.16
CA ASN A 17 -31.24 -10.42 0.97
C ASN A 17 -30.87 -11.72 1.73
N ALA A 18 -29.86 -11.73 2.61
CA ALA A 18 -29.60 -12.89 3.49
C ALA A 18 -30.12 -12.59 4.92
N PRO A 19 -31.02 -13.41 5.49
CA PRO A 19 -31.45 -13.25 6.89
C PRO A 19 -30.27 -13.51 7.85
N ILE A 20 -30.28 -12.85 9.02
CA ILE A 20 -29.28 -13.04 10.07
C ILE A 20 -29.43 -14.46 10.65
N ASP A 21 -28.53 -15.36 10.26
CA ASP A 21 -28.46 -16.69 10.85
C ASP A 21 -27.70 -16.64 12.19
N HIS A 22 -28.42 -16.82 13.29
CA HIS A 22 -27.85 -16.91 14.63
C HIS A 22 -26.85 -18.08 14.79
N GLY A 23 -26.92 -19.10 13.92
CA GLY A 23 -25.93 -20.18 13.82
C GLY A 23 -24.58 -19.71 13.30
N LEU A 24 -24.56 -18.80 12.31
CA LEU A 24 -23.34 -18.18 11.77
C LEU A 24 -22.64 -17.33 12.84
N LEU A 25 -23.41 -16.58 13.62
CA LEU A 25 -22.94 -15.75 14.73
C LEU A 25 -22.25 -16.58 15.81
N ARG A 26 -22.84 -17.73 16.15
CA ARG A 26 -22.28 -18.70 17.08
C ARG A 26 -21.02 -19.35 16.51
N GLY A 27 -20.99 -19.66 15.21
CA GLY A 27 -19.82 -20.19 14.51
C GLY A 27 -18.65 -19.20 14.52
N VAL A 28 -18.88 -17.96 14.11
CA VAL A 28 -17.87 -16.88 14.11
C VAL A 28 -17.33 -16.61 15.52
N LEU A 29 -18.20 -16.55 16.54
CA LEU A 29 -17.77 -16.37 17.92
C LEU A 29 -16.99 -17.58 18.45
N LEU A 30 -17.37 -18.81 18.08
CA LEU A 30 -16.64 -20.03 18.45
C LEU A 30 -15.27 -20.08 17.78
N GLU A 31 -15.15 -19.67 16.51
CA GLU A 31 -13.88 -19.62 15.78
C GLU A 31 -12.95 -18.53 16.34
N LEU A 32 -13.47 -17.33 16.61
CA LEU A 32 -12.71 -16.27 17.27
C LEU A 32 -12.27 -16.66 18.68
N HIS A 33 -13.06 -17.50 19.37
CA HIS A 33 -12.66 -18.12 20.64
C HIS A 33 -11.62 -19.24 20.43
N ALA A 34 -11.75 -20.02 19.37
CA ALA A 34 -10.86 -21.12 19.01
C ALA A 34 -9.48 -20.62 18.56
N GLN A 35 -9.41 -19.49 17.84
CA GLN A 35 -8.15 -18.81 17.48
C GLN A 35 -7.48 -18.12 18.68
N ASN A 36 -8.27 -17.71 19.70
CA ASN A 36 -7.73 -17.23 20.98
C ASN A 36 -7.36 -18.38 21.94
N MET A 37 -7.81 -19.61 21.66
CA MET A 37 -7.29 -20.82 22.28
C MET A 37 -6.06 -21.25 21.48
N LYS A 38 -4.97 -21.61 22.17
CA LYS A 38 -3.89 -22.37 21.54
C LYS A 38 -4.47 -23.74 21.14
N LEU A 39 -5.03 -23.83 19.94
CA LEU A 39 -5.31 -25.11 19.33
C LEU A 39 -3.97 -25.85 19.13
N PRO A 40 -3.95 -27.18 19.22
CA PRO A 40 -2.77 -27.97 18.88
C PRO A 40 -2.26 -27.57 17.49
N GLU A 41 -0.95 -27.43 17.34
CA GLU A 41 -0.24 -26.79 16.22
C GLU A 41 -0.57 -27.30 14.80
N ASP A 42 -1.39 -28.36 14.66
CA ASP A 42 -1.47 -29.13 13.42
C ASP A 42 -2.81 -29.02 12.64
N VAL A 43 -3.82 -28.27 13.12
CA VAL A 43 -5.07 -28.11 12.36
C VAL A 43 -5.71 -26.74 12.58
N VAL A 44 -5.10 -25.69 12.02
CA VAL A 44 -5.89 -24.53 11.57
C VAL A 44 -6.29 -24.83 10.13
N ASP A 45 -7.59 -25.04 9.89
CA ASP A 45 -8.09 -25.21 8.54
C ASP A 45 -8.13 -23.85 7.84
N ASP A 46 -7.06 -23.53 7.10
CA ASP A 46 -6.94 -22.31 6.29
C ASP A 46 -7.99 -22.22 5.17
N GLN A 47 -8.79 -23.27 4.94
CA GLN A 47 -9.91 -23.23 3.99
C GLN A 47 -11.16 -22.56 4.56
N PHE A 48 -11.23 -22.29 5.87
CA PHE A 48 -12.37 -21.58 6.44
C PHE A 48 -12.17 -20.07 6.34
N PRO A 49 -13.01 -19.35 5.57
CA PRO A 49 -12.81 -17.93 5.35
C PRO A 49 -13.34 -17.13 6.55
N VAL A 50 -12.58 -17.12 7.65
CA VAL A 50 -12.95 -16.48 8.93
C VAL A 50 -13.23 -15.01 8.72
N VAL A 51 -12.33 -14.30 8.03
CA VAL A 51 -12.47 -12.87 7.74
C VAL A 51 -13.71 -12.63 6.87
N GLU A 52 -13.93 -13.42 5.82
CA GLU A 52 -15.14 -13.26 5.00
C GLU A 52 -16.41 -13.54 5.79
N SER A 53 -16.40 -14.51 6.69
CA SER A 53 -17.54 -14.87 7.54
C SER A 53 -17.88 -13.75 8.51
N ILE A 54 -16.86 -13.11 9.10
CA ILE A 54 -17.02 -11.93 9.94
C ILE A 54 -17.57 -10.76 9.11
N VAL A 55 -17.04 -10.52 7.91
CA VAL A 55 -17.52 -9.45 7.02
C VAL A 55 -18.97 -9.71 6.59
N LYS A 56 -19.31 -10.94 6.18
CA LYS A 56 -20.69 -11.36 5.85
C LYS A 56 -21.65 -11.12 7.01
N PHE A 57 -21.18 -11.32 8.24
CA PHE A 57 -21.96 -11.08 9.44
C PHE A 57 -22.07 -9.59 9.82
N ALA A 58 -20.98 -8.82 9.67
CA ALA A 58 -20.90 -7.43 10.10
C ALA A 58 -21.53 -6.44 9.10
N ALA A 59 -21.42 -6.72 7.80
CA ALA A 59 -21.89 -5.82 6.74
C ALA A 59 -23.40 -5.49 6.79
N PRO A 60 -24.32 -6.40 7.14
CA PRO A 60 -25.75 -6.08 7.24
C PRO A 60 -26.14 -5.29 8.49
N ILE A 61 -25.24 -5.11 9.47
CA ILE A 61 -25.58 -4.52 10.77
C ILE A 61 -25.75 -2.99 10.63
N PRO A 62 -26.89 -2.41 11.07
CA PRO A 62 -27.11 -0.97 11.04
C PRO A 62 -26.07 -0.19 11.85
N GLU A 63 -25.79 1.03 11.40
CA GLU A 63 -24.76 1.91 12.00
C GLU A 63 -25.02 2.27 13.47
N GLU A 64 -26.30 2.42 13.84
CA GLU A 64 -26.72 2.76 15.20
C GLU A 64 -26.54 1.61 16.21
N SER A 65 -26.22 0.40 15.73
CA SER A 65 -26.06 -0.77 16.59
C SER A 65 -24.74 -0.71 17.36
N LYS A 66 -24.82 -0.71 18.70
CA LYS A 66 -23.65 -0.90 19.58
C LYS A 66 -22.88 -2.19 19.27
N GLY A 67 -23.56 -3.21 18.74
CA GLY A 67 -22.93 -4.48 18.35
C GLY A 67 -21.95 -4.33 17.20
N ARG A 68 -22.17 -3.38 16.28
CA ARG A 68 -21.30 -3.13 15.12
C ARG A 68 -19.88 -2.74 15.54
N ASN A 69 -19.75 -1.80 16.48
CA ASN A 69 -18.45 -1.34 16.98
C ASN A 69 -17.73 -2.44 17.77
N VAL A 70 -18.47 -3.27 18.50
CA VAL A 70 -17.90 -4.42 19.24
C VAL A 70 -17.33 -5.45 18.27
N ILE A 71 -18.05 -5.78 17.20
CA ILE A 71 -17.60 -6.74 16.18
C ILE A 71 -16.41 -6.19 15.40
N ALA A 72 -16.47 -4.93 14.97
CA ALA A 72 -15.37 -4.27 14.28
C ALA A 72 -14.11 -4.22 15.14
N GLY A 73 -14.23 -3.83 16.41
CA GLY A 73 -13.10 -3.82 17.34
C GLY A 73 -12.54 -5.21 17.60
N ALA A 74 -13.40 -6.24 17.73
CA ALA A 74 -12.95 -7.62 17.89
C ALA A 74 -12.21 -8.13 16.64
N LEU A 75 -12.69 -7.79 15.44
CA LEU A 75 -12.02 -8.13 14.17
C LEU A 75 -10.65 -7.45 14.08
N VAL A 76 -10.57 -6.14 14.32
CA VAL A 76 -9.30 -5.40 14.30
C VAL A 76 -8.32 -5.98 15.33
N LYS A 77 -8.79 -6.27 16.55
CA LYS A 77 -7.95 -6.87 17.59
C LYS A 77 -7.47 -8.26 17.20
N SER A 78 -8.33 -9.09 16.61
CA SER A 78 -7.97 -10.43 16.15
C SER A 78 -6.92 -10.37 15.04
N LEU A 79 -7.13 -9.53 14.01
CA LEU A 79 -6.16 -9.31 12.93
C LEU A 79 -4.84 -8.78 13.47
N TRP A 80 -4.90 -7.83 14.41
CA TRP A 80 -3.71 -7.32 15.10
C TRP A 80 -2.95 -8.46 15.78
N GLN A 81 -3.61 -9.29 16.59
CA GLN A 81 -2.98 -10.41 17.31
C GLN A 81 -2.38 -11.49 16.41
N THR A 82 -2.83 -11.60 15.15
CA THR A 82 -2.24 -12.51 14.16
C THR A 82 -0.92 -11.98 13.59
N LEU A 83 -0.66 -10.67 13.69
CA LEU A 83 0.55 -10.05 13.16
C LEU A 83 1.66 -10.02 14.21
N ASP A 84 2.87 -10.40 13.82
CA ASP A 84 4.05 -10.20 14.64
C ASP A 84 4.40 -8.71 14.71
N HIS A 85 4.23 -8.09 15.88
CA HIS A 85 4.51 -6.66 16.08
C HIS A 85 6.00 -6.35 16.30
N GLN A 86 6.81 -7.37 16.55
CA GLN A 86 8.27 -7.31 16.59
C GLN A 86 8.79 -8.43 15.68
N PRO A 87 9.46 -8.10 14.57
CA PRO A 87 9.89 -9.14 13.66
C PRO A 87 10.99 -9.99 14.30
N PHE A 88 10.74 -11.31 14.37
CA PHE A 88 11.67 -12.28 14.94
C PHE A 88 12.98 -12.36 14.17
N THR A 89 12.92 -12.18 12.85
CA THR A 89 14.09 -12.22 11.97
C THR A 89 14.03 -11.13 10.91
N ARG A 90 15.20 -10.65 10.50
CA ARG A 90 15.39 -9.66 9.44
C ARG A 90 16.21 -10.28 8.31
N LEU A 91 16.05 -9.75 7.11
CA LEU A 91 16.82 -10.19 5.94
C LEU A 91 18.29 -9.75 6.00
N GLY A 92 19.20 -10.50 5.39
CA GLY A 92 20.62 -10.14 5.29
C GLY A 92 21.57 -10.98 6.15
N ASP A 93 22.81 -11.12 5.68
CA ASP A 93 23.81 -12.02 6.27
C ASP A 93 24.18 -11.64 7.71
N GLN A 94 24.18 -10.35 8.03
CA GLN A 94 24.45 -9.88 9.40
C GLN A 94 23.42 -10.40 10.42
N HIS A 95 22.17 -10.68 10.02
CA HIS A 95 21.11 -11.14 10.93
C HIS A 95 21.03 -12.66 11.03
N LYS A 96 21.89 -13.41 10.32
CA LYS A 96 21.98 -14.88 10.44
C LYS A 96 22.51 -15.33 11.80
N TYR A 97 23.33 -14.51 12.45
CA TYR A 97 23.94 -14.80 13.74
C TYR A 97 23.75 -13.61 14.69
N PRO A 98 23.55 -13.84 16.00
CA PRO A 98 23.54 -12.77 16.98
C PRO A 98 24.86 -12.00 16.94
N ALA A 99 24.80 -10.67 16.83
CA ALA A 99 26.00 -9.84 17.02
C ALA A 99 26.53 -10.01 18.45
N ALA A 100 27.86 -9.99 18.59
CA ALA A 100 28.52 -10.12 19.88
C ALA A 100 28.11 -9.03 20.89
N ASP A 101 27.64 -7.87 20.41
CA ASP A 101 27.17 -6.73 21.20
C ASP A 101 25.63 -6.58 21.21
N GLY A 102 24.89 -7.48 20.55
CA GLY A 102 23.44 -7.42 20.42
C GLY A 102 22.90 -6.29 19.52
N SER A 103 23.76 -5.54 18.83
CA SER A 103 23.36 -4.38 18.01
C SER A 103 22.54 -4.73 16.76
N ASN A 104 22.66 -5.97 16.24
CA ASN A 104 21.89 -6.45 15.08
C ASN A 104 20.35 -6.49 15.29
N ASN A 105 19.85 -6.18 16.49
CA ASN A 105 18.43 -6.11 16.81
C ASN A 105 17.85 -4.69 16.75
N VAL A 106 18.67 -3.65 16.54
CA VAL A 106 18.20 -2.26 16.55
C VAL A 106 17.71 -1.85 15.16
N THR A 107 16.61 -1.10 15.14
CA THR A 107 15.88 -0.56 13.99
C THR A 107 16.76 -0.12 12.83
N GLY A 108 16.49 -0.66 11.64
CA GLY A 108 17.14 -0.28 10.39
C GLY A 108 16.16 -0.43 9.21
N SER A 109 16.62 -0.08 8.01
CA SER A 109 15.86 -0.13 6.76
C SER A 109 15.57 -1.55 6.25
N THR A 110 16.03 -2.58 6.94
CA THR A 110 15.95 -3.97 6.49
C THR A 110 14.51 -4.50 6.50
N TYR A 111 14.14 -5.35 5.53
CA TYR A 111 12.86 -6.05 5.55
C TYR A 111 12.77 -7.01 6.74
N ALA A 112 11.59 -7.07 7.34
CA ALA A 112 11.22 -8.14 8.25
C ALA A 112 10.98 -9.45 7.49
N ARG A 113 10.98 -10.57 8.20
CA ARG A 113 10.50 -11.85 7.71
C ARG A 113 9.47 -12.40 8.71
N SER A 114 8.30 -12.74 8.20
CA SER A 114 7.16 -13.21 8.99
C SER A 114 7.15 -14.73 9.14
N VAL A 115 7.82 -15.47 8.25
CA VAL A 115 7.84 -16.94 8.26
C VAL A 115 9.27 -17.49 8.32
N GLU A 116 9.48 -18.55 9.10
CA GLU A 116 10.78 -19.22 9.13
C GLU A 116 11.01 -20.05 7.83
N PRO A 117 12.18 -19.95 7.19
CA PRO A 117 12.50 -20.78 6.02
C PRO A 117 12.76 -22.23 6.44
N VAL A 118 11.73 -23.06 6.41
CA VAL A 118 11.82 -24.49 6.81
C VAL A 118 12.17 -25.44 5.65
N THR A 119 11.99 -25.00 4.40
CA THR A 119 12.17 -25.86 3.22
C THR A 119 13.59 -25.76 2.67
N VAL A 120 14.28 -26.91 2.59
CA VAL A 120 15.55 -27.01 1.86
C VAL A 120 15.25 -26.90 0.37
N LEU A 121 15.73 -25.81 -0.24
CA LEU A 121 15.59 -25.60 -1.67
C LEU A 121 16.44 -26.61 -2.47
N PRO A 122 15.96 -27.08 -3.63
CA PRO A 122 16.77 -27.85 -4.56
C PRO A 122 18.04 -27.09 -4.94
N ALA A 123 19.15 -27.82 -5.15
CA ALA A 123 20.42 -27.21 -5.55
C ALA A 123 20.35 -26.44 -6.88
N VAL A 124 19.41 -26.82 -7.75
CA VAL A 124 19.14 -26.17 -9.04
C VAL A 124 17.67 -25.77 -9.05
N LEU A 125 17.42 -24.47 -9.01
CA LEU A 125 16.08 -23.91 -9.19
C LEU A 125 15.74 -23.87 -10.69
N PRO A 126 14.45 -24.03 -11.07
CA PRO A 126 14.05 -23.84 -12.46
C PRO A 126 14.32 -22.41 -12.91
N ASP A 127 14.58 -22.22 -14.20
CA ASP A 127 14.73 -20.89 -14.79
C ASP A 127 13.47 -20.05 -14.55
N PRO A 128 13.56 -18.85 -13.94
CA PRO A 128 12.41 -17.99 -13.70
C PRO A 128 11.62 -17.66 -14.96
N SER A 129 12.30 -17.50 -16.10
CA SER A 129 11.65 -17.19 -17.39
C SER A 129 10.76 -18.34 -17.84
N LEU A 130 11.23 -19.58 -17.67
CA LEU A 130 10.42 -20.77 -17.92
C LEU A 130 9.21 -20.87 -17.00
N ILE A 131 9.37 -20.59 -15.69
CA ILE A 131 8.24 -20.59 -14.73
C ILE A 131 7.20 -19.55 -15.16
N PHE A 132 7.64 -18.33 -15.49
CA PHE A 132 6.75 -17.26 -15.91
C PHE A 132 6.00 -17.65 -17.19
N GLY A 133 6.72 -18.07 -18.24
CA GLY A 133 6.12 -18.45 -19.51
C GLY A 133 5.16 -19.64 -19.41
N ALA A 134 5.42 -20.58 -18.50
CA ALA A 134 4.59 -21.77 -18.34
C ALA A 134 3.37 -21.57 -17.43
N LEU A 135 3.46 -20.71 -16.42
CA LEU A 135 2.43 -20.60 -15.36
C LEU A 135 1.76 -19.23 -15.24
N PHE A 136 2.47 -18.15 -15.55
CA PHE A 136 2.01 -16.78 -15.29
C PHE A 136 1.70 -15.98 -16.56
N ALA A 137 2.33 -16.32 -17.68
CA ALA A 137 2.04 -15.72 -18.97
C ALA A 137 0.56 -15.96 -19.31
N ARG A 138 -0.15 -14.87 -19.57
CA ARG A 138 -1.57 -14.94 -19.94
C ARG A 138 -1.70 -15.57 -21.32
N ASP A 139 -2.48 -16.64 -21.40
CA ASP A 139 -2.91 -17.24 -22.66
C ASP A 139 -4.32 -16.73 -23.01
N GLY A 140 -4.47 -16.14 -24.18
CA GLY A 140 -5.75 -15.61 -24.67
C GLY A 140 -6.12 -14.20 -24.17
N PRO A 141 -7.40 -13.78 -24.38
CA PRO A 141 -7.85 -12.44 -24.05
C PRO A 141 -7.91 -12.22 -22.54
N GLN A 142 -7.85 -10.96 -22.12
CA GLN A 142 -8.04 -10.60 -20.71
C GLN A 142 -9.41 -11.09 -20.20
N GLU A 143 -9.40 -11.84 -19.11
CA GLU A 143 -10.61 -12.17 -18.37
C GLU A 143 -11.00 -11.02 -17.43
N GLU A 144 -12.24 -10.55 -17.53
CA GLU A 144 -12.75 -9.53 -16.63
C GLU A 144 -12.99 -10.09 -15.23
N HIS A 145 -12.51 -9.37 -14.21
CA HIS A 145 -12.76 -9.73 -12.82
C HIS A 145 -14.27 -9.92 -12.55
N PRO A 146 -14.72 -11.01 -11.87
CA PRO A 146 -16.14 -11.30 -11.67
C PRO A 146 -16.95 -10.15 -11.06
N SER A 147 -16.36 -9.44 -10.08
CA SER A 147 -16.98 -8.27 -9.44
C SER A 147 -16.93 -6.98 -10.27
N LYS A 148 -16.38 -7.02 -11.50
CA LYS A 148 -16.11 -5.88 -12.40
C LYS A 148 -15.54 -4.66 -11.64
N ILE A 149 -14.45 -4.90 -10.92
CA ILE A 149 -13.70 -3.86 -10.23
C ILE A 149 -13.03 -2.94 -11.26
N SER A 150 -12.96 -1.65 -10.94
CA SER A 150 -12.30 -0.67 -11.79
C SER A 150 -10.78 -0.79 -11.67
N ILE A 151 -10.08 -0.56 -12.78
CA ILE A 151 -8.61 -0.48 -12.81
C ILE A 151 -8.05 0.63 -11.89
N MET A 152 -8.86 1.64 -11.57
CA MET A 152 -8.50 2.70 -10.63
C MET A 152 -8.09 2.15 -9.25
N LEU A 153 -8.68 1.02 -8.83
CA LEU A 153 -8.27 0.32 -7.61
C LEU A 153 -6.79 -0.07 -7.67
N PHE A 154 -6.38 -0.60 -8.82
CA PHE A 154 -5.03 -1.07 -9.04
C PHE A 154 -4.04 0.08 -9.27
N TYR A 155 -4.47 1.21 -9.84
CA TYR A 155 -3.65 2.42 -9.86
C TYR A 155 -3.39 2.96 -8.44
N LEU A 156 -4.41 2.97 -7.57
CA LEU A 156 -4.21 3.36 -6.17
C LEU A 156 -3.31 2.37 -5.42
N ALA A 157 -3.50 1.07 -5.65
CA ALA A 157 -2.61 0.04 -5.10
C ALA A 157 -1.17 0.14 -5.64
N THR A 158 -0.98 0.62 -6.87
CA THR A 158 0.35 0.91 -7.39
C THR A 158 1.07 1.95 -6.53
N ILE A 159 0.36 2.99 -6.08
CA ILE A 159 0.94 4.07 -5.25
C ILE A 159 1.39 3.53 -3.88
N PHE A 160 0.58 2.72 -3.20
CA PHE A 160 0.88 2.27 -1.83
C PHE A 160 1.61 0.92 -1.75
N SER A 161 1.19 -0.06 -2.54
CA SER A 161 1.52 -1.49 -2.38
C SER A 161 2.42 -2.07 -3.45
N MET A 162 2.80 -1.30 -4.49
CA MET A 162 3.56 -1.77 -5.64
C MET A 162 2.76 -2.79 -6.49
N LEU A 163 1.92 -2.30 -7.40
CA LEU A 163 1.35 -3.10 -8.49
C LEU A 163 1.94 -2.64 -9.82
N MET A 164 2.31 -3.61 -10.65
CA MET A 164 2.96 -3.47 -11.96
C MET A 164 4.50 -3.35 -11.90
N ASP A 165 5.12 -4.35 -12.51
CA ASP A 165 6.52 -4.74 -12.71
C ASP A 165 7.66 -4.58 -11.67
N ALA A 166 8.60 -5.50 -11.91
CA ALA A 166 9.88 -5.78 -11.29
C ALA A 166 10.60 -4.56 -10.69
N TYR A 167 10.91 -4.68 -9.40
CA TYR A 167 11.85 -3.82 -8.67
C TYR A 167 11.41 -2.37 -8.36
N ARG A 168 11.06 -2.19 -7.06
CA ARG A 168 11.46 -1.05 -6.21
C ARG A 168 10.67 0.25 -6.33
N VAL A 169 9.34 0.20 -6.36
CA VAL A 169 8.56 1.44 -6.24
C VAL A 169 7.24 1.25 -5.51
N SER A 170 7.21 1.59 -4.24
CA SER A 170 5.99 2.11 -3.62
C SER A 170 6.31 2.93 -2.39
N ASP A 171 5.28 3.55 -1.83
CA ASP A 171 5.34 4.24 -0.54
C ASP A 171 6.03 3.37 0.53
N VAL A 172 5.60 2.11 0.63
CA VAL A 172 6.00 1.19 1.70
C VAL A 172 7.09 0.16 1.26
N PHE A 173 7.35 0.00 -0.04
CA PHE A 173 8.22 -1.05 -0.60
C PHE A 173 9.28 -0.53 -1.59
N ARG A 174 10.15 0.37 -1.15
CA ARG A 174 11.29 0.83 -1.97
C ARG A 174 12.56 0.01 -1.74
N THR A 175 12.66 -1.19 -2.30
CA THR A 175 13.85 -2.05 -2.10
C THR A 175 15.15 -1.41 -2.60
N ASN A 176 16.20 -1.37 -1.77
CA ASN A 176 17.47 -0.70 -2.07
C ASN A 176 18.21 -1.35 -3.24
N GLU A 177 18.71 -0.50 -4.16
CA GLU A 177 19.34 -0.91 -5.42
C GLU A 177 20.57 -1.81 -5.28
N TYR A 178 21.35 -1.56 -4.24
CA TYR A 178 22.60 -2.22 -3.97
C TYR A 178 22.46 -3.36 -2.95
N ASP A 179 21.48 -3.27 -2.04
CA ASP A 179 21.20 -4.29 -1.03
C ASP A 179 19.70 -4.61 -0.96
N TYR A 180 19.32 -5.73 -1.60
CA TYR A 180 17.94 -6.21 -1.65
C TYR A 180 17.30 -6.55 -0.30
N ASN A 181 18.11 -6.63 0.76
CA ASN A 181 17.58 -6.85 2.11
C ASN A 181 16.98 -5.57 2.71
N ASN A 182 17.27 -4.38 2.14
CA ASN A 182 16.89 -3.09 2.70
C ASN A 182 15.83 -2.34 1.88
N VAL A 183 15.21 -1.37 2.54
CA VAL A 183 14.15 -0.49 2.05
C VAL A 183 14.57 0.96 2.23
N ASP A 184 14.58 1.71 1.14
CA ASP A 184 14.95 3.13 1.08
C ASP A 184 13.78 4.08 1.36
N SER A 185 12.59 3.54 1.67
CA SER A 185 11.40 4.30 2.04
C SER A 185 11.03 4.12 3.51
N SER A 186 10.08 4.94 3.98
CA SER A 186 9.44 4.67 5.26
C SER A 186 8.51 3.47 5.12
N PHE A 187 8.28 2.74 6.22
CA PHE A 187 7.30 1.65 6.24
C PHE A 187 5.85 2.17 6.43
N TYR A 188 5.62 3.48 6.27
CA TYR A 188 4.35 4.11 6.58
C TYR A 188 3.65 4.63 5.32
N LEU A 189 2.34 4.84 5.43
CA LEU A 189 1.54 5.46 4.38
C LEU A 189 1.70 6.99 4.44
N ASP A 190 2.87 7.47 4.02
CA ASP A 190 3.25 8.89 4.09
C ASP A 190 3.23 9.62 2.74
N LEU A 191 2.73 8.93 1.70
CA LEU A 191 2.62 9.39 0.32
C LEU A 191 3.99 9.82 -0.23
N GLY A 192 5.04 9.06 0.12
CA GLY A 192 6.42 9.22 -0.33
C GLY A 192 6.58 9.34 -1.85
N PRO A 193 5.79 8.67 -2.71
CA PRO A 193 5.88 8.88 -4.16
C PRO A 193 5.59 10.32 -4.59
N LEU A 194 4.76 11.05 -3.84
CA LEU A 194 4.51 12.48 -4.05
C LEU A 194 5.59 13.34 -3.40
N TYR A 195 5.86 13.13 -2.12
CA TYR A 195 6.68 14.02 -1.28
C TYR A 195 8.16 13.71 -1.23
N GLY A 196 8.59 12.52 -1.68
CA GLY A 196 9.95 12.02 -1.51
C GLY A 196 10.17 11.26 -0.21
N HIS A 197 11.20 10.41 -0.20
CA HIS A 197 11.58 9.57 0.94
C HIS A 197 12.76 10.12 1.75
N ASN A 198 13.36 11.23 1.30
CA ASN A 198 14.42 11.93 2.01
C ASN A 198 14.29 13.44 1.81
N GLU A 199 15.08 14.21 2.57
CA GLU A 199 15.01 15.68 2.56
C GLU A 199 15.34 16.28 1.19
N GLU A 200 16.27 15.69 0.44
CA GLU A 200 16.67 16.16 -0.88
C GLU A 200 15.53 16.01 -1.91
N GLN A 201 14.89 14.84 -1.92
CA GLN A 201 13.73 14.55 -2.76
C GLN A 201 12.54 15.43 -2.40
N GLN A 202 12.30 15.64 -1.10
CA GLN A 202 11.26 16.53 -0.62
C GLN A 202 11.53 17.99 -1.01
N ALA A 203 12.77 18.44 -0.90
CA ALA A 203 13.18 19.76 -1.36
C ALA A 203 12.98 19.92 -2.88
N ALA A 204 13.22 18.86 -3.66
CA ALA A 204 13.09 18.90 -5.11
C ALA A 204 11.66 19.16 -5.59
N VAL A 205 10.64 18.70 -4.86
CA VAL A 205 9.22 18.89 -5.21
C VAL A 205 8.60 20.15 -4.60
N ARG A 206 9.23 20.75 -3.59
CA ARG A 206 8.73 21.97 -2.92
C ARG A 206 9.04 23.23 -3.71
N THR A 207 8.17 24.22 -3.57
CA THR A 207 8.43 25.60 -4.04
C THR A 207 9.19 26.41 -3.00
N PHE A 208 9.14 26.01 -1.72
CA PHE A 208 9.57 26.79 -0.56
C PHE A 208 8.86 28.15 -0.44
N VAL A 209 7.64 28.23 -0.98
CA VAL A 209 6.77 29.40 -0.96
C VAL A 209 5.38 28.93 -0.55
N ASP A 210 4.79 29.57 0.47
CA ASP A 210 3.42 29.31 0.97
C ASP A 210 3.14 27.84 1.33
N GLY A 211 4.17 27.06 1.62
CA GLY A 211 4.09 25.63 1.90
C GLY A 211 3.71 24.77 0.69
N LYS A 212 3.79 25.29 -0.53
CA LYS A 212 3.29 24.62 -1.75
C LYS A 212 4.29 23.66 -2.37
N LEU A 213 3.74 22.65 -3.03
CA LEU A 213 4.44 21.83 -4.01
C LEU A 213 4.47 22.51 -5.38
N LYS A 214 5.50 22.20 -6.16
CA LYS A 214 5.56 22.57 -7.59
C LYS A 214 4.33 21.97 -8.29
N PRO A 215 3.61 22.74 -9.13
CA PRO A 215 2.42 22.26 -9.81
C PRO A 215 2.68 20.97 -10.59
N ASP A 216 1.75 20.03 -10.51
CA ASP A 216 1.73 18.78 -11.30
C ASP A 216 3.05 17.98 -11.23
N THR A 217 3.74 18.06 -10.08
CA THR A 217 5.04 17.41 -9.83
C THR A 217 4.91 16.34 -8.74
N PHE A 218 5.66 15.25 -8.88
CA PHE A 218 5.83 14.21 -7.86
C PHE A 218 7.29 13.76 -7.81
N SER A 219 7.70 13.17 -6.68
CA SER A 219 9.11 12.82 -6.43
C SER A 219 9.54 11.54 -7.13
N GLU A 220 8.64 10.56 -7.28
CA GLU A 220 9.01 9.23 -7.75
C GLU A 220 9.01 9.13 -9.27
N VAL A 221 10.21 9.13 -9.85
CA VAL A 221 10.43 9.14 -11.30
C VAL A 221 10.08 7.80 -11.95
N LYS A 222 10.23 6.68 -11.24
CA LYS A 222 9.98 5.35 -11.83
C LYS A 222 8.50 5.14 -12.18
N ILE A 223 7.59 5.89 -11.57
CA ILE A 223 6.15 5.91 -11.90
C ILE A 223 5.90 6.38 -13.34
N LEU A 224 6.84 7.07 -14.00
CA LEU A 224 6.73 7.41 -15.41
C LEU A 224 6.69 6.20 -16.35
N GLY A 225 7.19 5.05 -15.91
CA GLY A 225 7.09 3.78 -16.66
C GLY A 225 5.75 3.07 -16.50
N TYR A 226 4.84 3.61 -15.68
CA TYR A 226 3.54 3.01 -15.37
C TYR A 226 2.42 3.65 -16.18
N PRO A 227 1.28 2.96 -16.33
CA PRO A 227 0.11 3.53 -16.98
C PRO A 227 -0.25 4.91 -16.41
N PRO A 228 -0.67 5.87 -17.26
CA PRO A 228 -0.81 7.28 -16.90
C PRO A 228 -1.85 7.55 -15.80
N GLY A 229 -2.73 6.58 -15.50
CA GLY A 229 -3.66 6.67 -14.39
C GLY A 229 -2.97 6.80 -13.03
N VAL A 230 -1.79 6.18 -12.85
CA VAL A 230 -1.00 6.29 -11.61
C VAL A 230 -0.47 7.71 -11.44
N CYS A 231 0.17 8.26 -12.48
CA CYS A 231 0.65 9.66 -12.50
C CYS A 231 -0.50 10.64 -12.25
N THR A 232 -1.66 10.40 -12.85
CA THR A 232 -2.84 11.27 -12.72
C THR A 232 -3.33 11.36 -11.27
N LEU A 233 -3.33 10.24 -10.53
CA LEU A 233 -3.68 10.23 -9.11
C LEU A 233 -2.67 11.04 -8.27
N LEU A 234 -1.37 10.89 -8.53
CA LEU A 234 -0.33 11.68 -7.83
C LEU A 234 -0.46 13.17 -8.10
N VAL A 235 -0.71 13.55 -9.35
CA VAL A 235 -0.99 14.95 -9.73
C VAL A 235 -2.26 15.46 -9.03
N SER A 236 -3.28 14.61 -8.88
CA SER A 236 -4.50 14.98 -8.14
C SER A 236 -4.20 15.25 -6.66
N PHE A 237 -3.36 14.44 -6.02
CA PHE A 237 -2.90 14.69 -4.65
C PHE A 237 -2.01 15.93 -4.53
N ASN A 238 -1.15 16.20 -5.52
CA ASN A 238 -0.36 17.44 -5.58
C ASN A 238 -1.27 18.68 -5.58
N ARG A 239 -2.27 18.70 -6.47
CA ARG A 239 -3.25 19.79 -6.57
C ARG A 239 -4.06 19.94 -5.29
N TYR A 240 -4.47 18.82 -4.69
CA TYR A 240 -5.17 18.83 -3.42
C TYR A 240 -4.31 19.40 -2.28
N HIS A 241 -3.03 19.02 -2.18
CA HIS A 241 -2.11 19.59 -1.21
C HIS A 241 -2.02 21.12 -1.36
N ASN A 242 -1.82 21.61 -2.59
CA ASN A 242 -1.73 23.04 -2.86
C ASN A 242 -3.02 23.78 -2.50
N PHE A 243 -4.19 23.19 -2.79
CA PHE A 243 -5.48 23.73 -2.34
C PHE A 243 -5.58 23.77 -0.81
N VAL A 244 -5.17 22.72 -0.11
CA VAL A 244 -5.23 22.65 1.36
C VAL A 244 -4.34 23.71 2.00
N VAL A 245 -3.09 23.89 1.55
CA VAL A 245 -2.20 24.89 2.15
C VAL A 245 -2.69 26.32 1.88
N ASP A 246 -3.32 26.57 0.73
CA ASP A 246 -3.99 27.84 0.44
C ASP A 246 -5.14 28.10 1.43
N GLU A 247 -6.01 27.11 1.66
CA GLU A 247 -7.11 27.24 2.63
C GLU A 247 -6.59 27.41 4.07
N LEU A 248 -5.54 26.67 4.45
CA LEU A 248 -4.91 26.82 5.77
C LEU A 248 -4.34 28.22 5.99
N ALA A 249 -3.66 28.77 4.98
CA ALA A 249 -3.12 30.12 5.04
C ALA A 249 -4.23 31.19 5.07
N ASN A 250 -5.31 31.00 4.29
CA ASN A 250 -6.45 31.91 4.23
C ASN A 250 -7.25 31.96 5.55
N ILE A 251 -7.53 30.79 6.15
CA ILE A 251 -8.27 30.70 7.40
C ILE A 251 -7.36 31.13 8.57
N SER A 252 -6.11 30.64 8.58
CA SER A 252 -5.09 30.89 9.61
C SER A 252 -5.66 30.90 11.03
N GLU A 253 -6.35 29.83 11.42
CA GLU A 253 -7.02 29.72 12.71
C GLU A 253 -6.06 30.04 13.87
N GLY A 254 -6.49 30.92 14.77
CA GLY A 254 -5.70 31.37 15.91
C GLY A 254 -4.42 32.16 15.54
N GLY A 255 -4.30 32.63 14.28
CA GLY A 255 -3.09 33.30 13.79
C GLY A 255 -1.90 32.36 13.59
N ARG A 256 -2.13 31.04 13.54
CA ARG A 256 -1.06 30.03 13.49
C ARG A 256 -0.11 30.19 12.29
N PHE A 257 -0.62 30.67 11.16
CA PHE A 257 0.15 30.87 9.92
C PHE A 257 0.32 32.35 9.57
N SER A 258 0.09 33.25 10.55
CA SER A 258 0.28 34.68 10.37
C SER A 258 1.76 35.04 10.51
N LEU A 259 2.29 35.78 9.55
CA LEU A 259 3.64 36.31 9.64
C LEU A 259 3.73 37.33 10.80
N PRO A 260 4.84 37.35 11.56
CA PRO A 260 5.04 38.37 12.57
C PRO A 260 5.05 39.76 11.92
N VAL A 261 4.24 40.67 12.47
CA VAL A 261 4.19 42.08 12.05
C VAL A 261 5.59 42.66 12.16
N GLU A 262 6.10 43.21 11.05
CA GLU A 262 7.44 43.79 10.84
C GLU A 262 8.23 44.05 12.12
N SER A 263 9.00 43.05 12.57
CA SER A 263 10.02 43.28 13.57
C SER A 263 11.25 43.87 12.88
N ALA A 264 11.91 44.84 13.51
CA ALA A 264 13.06 45.58 12.97
C ALA A 264 14.33 44.74 12.69
N GLN A 265 14.22 43.41 12.71
CA GLN A 265 15.30 42.44 12.52
C GLN A 265 14.99 41.55 11.31
N ARG A 266 15.61 41.86 10.16
CA ARG A 266 15.44 41.11 8.90
C ARG A 266 15.70 39.61 9.05
N GLU A 267 16.74 39.21 9.78
CA GLU A 267 17.08 37.79 9.99
C GLU A 267 16.01 37.04 10.80
N ALA A 268 15.42 37.70 11.81
CA ALA A 268 14.32 37.13 12.58
C ALA A 268 13.04 37.01 11.74
N SER A 269 12.81 37.95 10.82
CA SER A 269 11.71 37.91 9.86
C SER A 269 11.88 36.76 8.85
N GLU A 270 13.08 36.55 8.30
CA GLU A 270 13.38 35.44 7.39
C GLU A 270 13.25 34.06 8.05
N ALA A 271 13.76 33.91 9.27
CA ALA A 271 13.60 32.66 10.02
C ALA A 271 12.13 32.36 10.32
N ALA A 272 11.34 33.38 10.67
CA ALA A 272 9.91 33.23 10.91
C ALA A 272 9.14 32.87 9.63
N MET A 273 9.49 33.48 8.48
CA MET A 273 8.90 33.13 7.19
C MET A 273 9.19 31.68 6.79
N LYS A 274 10.45 31.23 6.93
CA LYS A 274 10.84 29.83 6.66
C LYS A 274 10.13 28.85 7.58
N LYS A 275 9.98 29.20 8.86
CA LYS A 275 9.23 28.36 9.80
C LYS A 275 7.75 28.29 9.41
N CYS A 276 7.11 29.42 9.11
CA CYS A 276 5.72 29.46 8.72
C CYS A 276 5.45 28.65 7.45
N GLU A 277 6.31 28.78 6.44
CA GLU A 277 6.26 28.01 5.20
C GLU A 277 6.38 26.51 5.47
N ASN A 278 7.36 26.10 6.30
CA ASN A 278 7.51 24.69 6.67
C ASN A 278 6.33 24.17 7.49
N ASP A 279 5.80 24.96 8.42
CA ASP A 279 4.64 24.57 9.23
C ASP A 279 3.38 24.40 8.35
N LEU A 280 3.19 25.26 7.34
CA LEU A 280 2.15 25.12 6.31
C LEU A 280 2.34 23.83 5.51
N PHE A 281 3.54 23.62 4.96
CA PHE A 281 3.87 22.43 4.17
C PHE A 281 3.62 21.14 4.97
N GLN A 282 4.14 21.04 6.20
CA GLN A 282 4.00 19.83 7.01
C GLN A 282 2.54 19.61 7.44
N THR A 283 1.79 20.68 7.75
CA THR A 283 0.35 20.54 8.08
C THR A 283 -0.46 20.11 6.85
N GLY A 284 -0.20 20.68 5.68
CA GLY A 284 -0.84 20.27 4.42
C GLY A 284 -0.48 18.84 4.03
N ARG A 285 0.77 18.42 4.26
CA ARG A 285 1.22 17.03 4.08
C ARG A 285 0.41 16.08 4.97
N LEU A 286 0.30 16.36 6.27
CA LEU A 286 -0.46 15.52 7.21
C LEU A 286 -1.93 15.38 6.81
N ILE A 287 -2.57 16.48 6.39
CA ILE A 287 -3.97 16.46 5.95
C ILE A 287 -4.13 15.63 4.66
N THR A 288 -3.22 15.80 3.71
CA THR A 288 -3.26 15.06 2.44
C THR A 288 -2.98 13.57 2.65
N CYS A 289 -2.02 13.21 3.50
CA CYS A 289 -1.79 11.82 3.89
C CYS A 289 -2.99 11.23 4.65
N GLY A 290 -3.64 12.04 5.50
CA GLY A 290 -4.90 11.66 6.17
C GLY A 290 -6.02 11.35 5.17
N LEU A 291 -6.22 12.19 4.15
CA LEU A 291 -7.16 11.92 3.06
C LEU A 291 -6.80 10.62 2.34
N TYR A 292 -5.52 10.45 1.99
CA TYR A 292 -5.03 9.26 1.31
C TYR A 292 -5.31 7.97 2.10
N VAL A 293 -4.97 7.95 3.39
CA VAL A 293 -5.30 6.83 4.30
C VAL A 293 -6.80 6.61 4.40
N HIS A 294 -7.60 7.69 4.44
CA HIS A 294 -9.05 7.60 4.48
C HIS A 294 -9.63 7.02 3.18
N ILE A 295 -9.06 7.29 2.00
CA ILE A 295 -9.45 6.65 0.74
C ILE A 295 -9.14 5.14 0.80
N ILE A 296 -7.99 4.75 1.36
CA ILE A 296 -7.63 3.34 1.51
C ILE A 296 -8.61 2.61 2.43
N ILE A 297 -8.84 3.17 3.62
CA ILE A 297 -9.75 2.61 4.62
C ILE A 297 -11.20 2.61 4.10
N GLY A 298 -11.63 3.72 3.50
CA GLY A 298 -13.00 4.01 3.10
C GLY A 298 -13.49 3.30 1.84
N ASP A 299 -12.63 3.23 0.82
CA ASP A 299 -13.05 2.82 -0.54
C ASP A 299 -12.25 1.63 -1.06
N TYR A 300 -10.93 1.61 -0.82
CA TYR A 300 -10.06 0.53 -1.29
C TYR A 300 -10.40 -0.80 -0.61
N PHE A 301 -10.42 -0.85 0.73
CA PHE A 301 -10.77 -2.08 1.44
C PHE A 301 -12.22 -2.52 1.20
N LYS A 302 -13.17 -1.58 1.09
CA LYS A 302 -14.55 -1.94 0.72
C LYS A 302 -14.63 -2.60 -0.65
N THR A 303 -13.80 -2.19 -1.60
CA THR A 303 -13.78 -2.78 -2.93
C THR A 303 -13.17 -4.18 -2.89
N ILE A 304 -12.07 -4.40 -2.15
CA ILE A 304 -11.47 -5.73 -1.96
C ILE A 304 -12.46 -6.70 -1.30
N LEU A 305 -13.17 -6.22 -0.28
CA LEU A 305 -14.19 -7.01 0.43
C LEU A 305 -15.51 -7.12 -0.37
N ASN A 306 -15.56 -6.58 -1.59
CA ASN A 306 -16.70 -6.58 -2.51
C ASN A 306 -17.99 -5.97 -1.90
N LEU A 307 -17.82 -5.00 -1.01
CA LEU A 307 -18.90 -4.26 -0.35
C LEU A 307 -19.33 -3.03 -1.13
N ASN A 308 -18.56 -2.59 -2.13
CA ASN A 308 -18.82 -1.43 -2.99
C ASN A 308 -20.12 -1.52 -3.80
N ARG A 309 -20.73 -2.71 -3.91
CA ARG A 309 -22.02 -2.94 -4.57
C ARG A 309 -23.18 -3.20 -3.61
N SER A 310 -22.94 -3.06 -2.32
CA SER A 310 -23.94 -3.20 -1.28
C SER A 310 -24.39 -1.83 -0.79
N SER A 311 -25.59 -1.75 -0.19
CA SER A 311 -26.06 -0.56 0.51
C SER A 311 -25.49 -0.44 1.93
N SER A 312 -24.51 -1.28 2.29
CA SER A 312 -23.93 -1.29 3.62
C SER A 312 -23.07 -0.04 3.82
N THR A 313 -23.29 0.65 4.95
CA THR A 313 -22.38 1.70 5.41
C THR A 313 -21.21 1.13 6.23
N TRP A 314 -21.12 -0.20 6.39
CA TRP A 314 -20.06 -0.84 7.14
C TRP A 314 -18.71 -0.59 6.50
N ASN A 315 -17.74 -0.23 7.33
CA ASN A 315 -16.36 -0.03 6.93
C ASN A 315 -15.40 -0.69 7.90
N PHE A 316 -14.30 -1.23 7.38
CA PHE A 316 -13.19 -1.69 8.20
C PHE A 316 -12.30 -0.50 8.54
N ASP A 317 -12.60 0.20 9.62
CA ASP A 317 -11.81 1.34 10.08
C ASP A 317 -10.94 0.97 11.29
N PRO A 318 -9.65 0.68 11.10
CA PRO A 318 -8.74 0.35 12.20
C PRO A 318 -8.44 1.55 13.11
N LEU A 319 -8.81 2.78 12.73
CA LEU A 319 -8.58 4.00 13.51
C LEU A 319 -9.77 4.37 14.41
N ALA A 320 -10.89 3.63 14.31
CA ALA A 320 -12.08 3.92 15.07
C ALA A 320 -11.90 3.67 16.58
N ASP A 321 -12.59 4.46 17.40
CA ASP A 321 -12.67 4.19 18.84
C ASP A 321 -13.66 3.05 19.10
N PHE A 322 -13.11 1.90 19.53
CA PHE A 322 -13.87 0.70 19.87
C PHE A 322 -14.25 0.63 21.36
N GLY A 323 -14.12 1.73 22.10
CA GLY A 323 -14.47 1.84 23.51
C GLY A 323 -13.62 0.94 24.40
N LYS A 324 -14.17 -0.20 24.84
CA LYS A 324 -13.46 -1.13 25.75
C LYS A 324 -12.43 -2.01 25.05
N THR A 325 -12.50 -2.13 23.73
CA THR A 325 -11.54 -2.92 22.97
C THR A 325 -10.30 -2.08 22.69
N THR A 326 -9.25 -2.28 23.49
CA THR A 326 -7.98 -1.59 23.30
C THR A 326 -7.08 -2.43 22.39
N VAL A 327 -6.68 -1.83 21.27
CA VAL A 327 -5.61 -2.33 20.40
C VAL A 327 -4.41 -1.40 20.62
N PRO A 328 -3.20 -1.92 20.90
CA PRO A 328 -2.01 -1.09 21.00
C PRO A 328 -1.86 -0.20 19.77
N SER A 329 -1.57 1.08 19.98
CA SER A 329 -1.32 2.06 18.93
C SER A 329 0.10 2.59 19.04
N ALA A 330 0.64 3.10 17.93
CA ALA A 330 1.99 3.67 17.86
C ALA A 330 3.13 2.73 18.33
N THR A 331 3.01 1.42 18.11
CA THR A 331 4.03 0.43 18.45
C THR A 331 5.16 0.32 17.42
N GLY A 332 5.17 1.18 16.40
CA GLY A 332 6.02 1.08 15.22
C GLY A 332 5.51 0.03 14.21
N HIS A 333 6.00 0.14 12.98
CA HIS A 333 5.71 -0.82 11.91
C HIS A 333 6.98 -1.12 11.12
N GLN A 334 7.11 -2.37 10.69
CA GLN A 334 8.13 -2.83 9.77
C GLN A 334 7.49 -3.82 8.82
N VAL A 335 7.80 -3.68 7.54
CA VAL A 335 7.16 -4.44 6.49
C VAL A 335 7.96 -5.70 6.21
N SER A 336 7.27 -6.81 5.96
CA SER A 336 7.92 -8.08 5.65
C SER A 336 8.14 -8.29 4.16
N VAL A 337 9.17 -9.06 3.81
CA VAL A 337 9.40 -9.52 2.45
C VAL A 337 8.25 -10.41 1.95
N ASP A 338 7.64 -11.17 2.86
CA ASP A 338 6.49 -12.02 2.57
C ASP A 338 5.29 -11.16 2.15
N PHE A 339 5.05 -10.06 2.87
CA PHE A 339 4.03 -9.07 2.50
C PHE A 339 4.35 -8.41 1.16
N ASN A 340 5.62 -8.12 0.86
CA ASN A 340 6.02 -7.62 -0.47
C ASN A 340 5.66 -8.60 -1.59
N LEU A 341 5.95 -9.89 -1.40
CA LEU A 341 5.69 -10.91 -2.41
C LEU A 341 4.18 -11.10 -2.67
N MET A 342 3.37 -11.10 -1.62
CA MET A 342 1.91 -11.29 -1.72
C MET A 342 1.19 -10.15 -2.45
N ASN A 343 1.75 -8.93 -2.44
CA ASN A 343 1.13 -7.76 -3.04
C ASN A 343 1.46 -7.60 -4.54
N ARG A 344 2.07 -8.60 -5.19
CA ARG A 344 2.40 -8.56 -6.63
C ARG A 344 1.24 -8.99 -7.51
N TRP A 345 0.21 -8.15 -7.67
CA TRP A 345 -1.00 -8.48 -8.47
C TRP A 345 -0.89 -8.07 -9.94
N TYR A 346 0.17 -8.49 -10.63
CA TYR A 346 0.39 -8.18 -12.05
C TYR A 346 -0.72 -8.69 -12.98
N THR A 347 -1.43 -9.74 -12.57
CA THR A 347 -2.55 -10.33 -13.31
C THR A 347 -3.75 -9.40 -13.46
N ALA A 348 -3.82 -8.33 -12.65
CA ALA A 348 -4.90 -7.36 -12.68
C ALA A 348 -4.78 -6.31 -13.81
N MET A 349 -3.72 -6.35 -14.61
CA MET A 349 -3.48 -5.37 -15.67
C MET A 349 -4.57 -5.42 -16.75
N SER A 350 -5.11 -4.25 -17.10
CA SER A 350 -6.08 -4.13 -18.17
C SER A 350 -5.42 -4.28 -19.54
N ALA A 351 -6.18 -4.74 -20.55
CA ALA A 351 -5.72 -4.84 -21.93
C ALA A 351 -5.34 -3.48 -22.50
N LYS A 352 -5.98 -2.40 -22.03
CA LYS A 352 -5.62 -1.03 -22.41
C LYS A 352 -4.26 -0.63 -21.84
N ASP A 353 -4.00 -0.95 -20.58
CA ASP A 353 -2.72 -0.65 -19.94
C ASP A 353 -1.60 -1.51 -20.51
N GLU A 354 -1.87 -2.78 -20.83
CA GLU A 354 -0.95 -3.64 -21.54
C GLU A 354 -0.53 -3.04 -22.89
N LEU A 355 -1.49 -2.62 -23.72
CA LEU A 355 -1.19 -1.97 -24.99
C LEU A 355 -0.37 -0.69 -24.80
N TRP A 356 -0.74 0.12 -23.81
CA TRP A 356 0.03 1.32 -23.46
C TRP A 356 1.47 0.98 -23.06
N THR A 357 1.67 -0.03 -22.21
CA THR A 357 3.00 -0.48 -21.78
C THR A 357 3.81 -0.97 -22.97
N LEU A 358 3.23 -1.80 -23.85
CA LEU A 358 3.92 -2.26 -25.05
C LEU A 358 4.34 -1.12 -25.97
N ASP A 359 3.49 -0.10 -26.16
CA ASP A 359 3.81 1.06 -26.98
C ASP A 359 4.83 1.97 -26.30
N PHE A 360 4.76 2.14 -24.97
CA PHE A 360 5.76 2.85 -24.18
C PHE A 360 7.13 2.17 -24.32
N TYR A 361 7.21 0.85 -24.16
CA TYR A 361 8.45 0.07 -24.33
C TYR A 361 9.07 0.26 -25.72
N LYS A 362 8.26 0.30 -26.78
CA LYS A 362 8.75 0.61 -28.14
C LYS A 362 9.32 2.02 -28.26
N ASP A 363 8.74 3.01 -27.57
CA ASP A 363 9.20 4.40 -27.58
C ASP A 363 10.55 4.57 -26.83
N ILE A 364 10.67 3.95 -25.65
CA ILE A 364 11.90 4.03 -24.85
C ILE A 364 13.03 3.15 -25.41
N PHE A 365 12.70 2.05 -26.09
CA PHE A 365 13.64 1.10 -26.69
C PHE A 365 13.32 0.78 -28.15
N PRO A 366 13.49 1.73 -29.09
CA PRO A 366 13.05 1.57 -30.49
C PRO A 366 13.79 0.48 -31.30
N ASN A 367 14.91 -0.04 -30.79
CA ASN A 367 15.75 -1.03 -31.47
C ASN A 367 16.19 -2.19 -30.56
N ALA A 368 15.59 -2.37 -29.38
CA ALA A 368 15.92 -3.48 -28.49
C ALA A 368 14.80 -4.53 -28.50
N ASP A 369 15.18 -5.81 -28.44
CA ASP A 369 14.22 -6.87 -28.15
C ASP A 369 13.93 -6.85 -26.64
N PRO A 370 12.67 -6.66 -26.20
CA PRO A 370 12.31 -6.67 -24.79
C PRO A 370 12.79 -7.92 -24.05
N ALA A 371 12.88 -9.07 -24.73
CA ALA A 371 13.36 -10.32 -24.14
C ALA A 371 14.87 -10.33 -23.83
N THR A 372 15.63 -9.34 -24.31
CA THR A 372 17.09 -9.24 -24.17
C THR A 372 17.55 -8.05 -23.34
N LEU A 373 16.60 -7.25 -22.84
CA LEU A 373 16.90 -6.08 -22.01
C LEU A 373 17.48 -6.52 -20.67
N SER A 374 18.46 -5.74 -20.19
CA SER A 374 18.99 -5.92 -18.84
C SER A 374 18.21 -5.04 -17.86
N LEU A 375 18.02 -5.54 -16.63
CA LEU A 375 17.32 -4.81 -15.57
C LEU A 375 17.83 -3.36 -15.37
N PRO A 376 19.15 -3.08 -15.37
CA PRO A 376 19.64 -1.71 -15.23
C PRO A 376 19.25 -0.78 -16.40
N ALA A 377 19.14 -1.33 -17.62
CA ALA A 377 18.69 -0.57 -18.77
C ALA A 377 17.20 -0.20 -18.64
N GLU A 378 16.37 -1.13 -18.17
CA GLU A 378 14.95 -0.91 -17.91
C GLU A 378 14.71 0.11 -16.80
N GLU A 379 15.48 0.06 -15.70
CA GLU A 379 15.32 0.98 -14.56
C GLU A 379 15.66 2.45 -14.91
N SER A 380 16.62 2.68 -15.80
CA SER A 380 17.10 4.03 -16.14
C SER A 380 16.35 4.69 -17.30
N ALA A 381 15.65 3.90 -18.12
CA ALA A 381 14.99 4.38 -19.32
C ALA A 381 13.80 5.33 -19.06
N PRO A 382 12.88 5.07 -18.10
CA PRO A 382 11.77 5.98 -17.82
C PRO A 382 12.22 7.37 -17.38
N ARG A 383 13.29 7.44 -16.56
CA ARG A 383 13.89 8.72 -16.14
C ARG A 383 14.44 9.49 -17.33
N THR A 384 15.20 8.82 -18.19
CA THR A 384 15.80 9.42 -19.39
C THR A 384 14.72 9.87 -20.38
N TRP A 385 13.65 9.10 -20.52
CA TRP A 385 12.48 9.46 -21.32
C TRP A 385 11.77 10.70 -20.78
N GLY A 386 11.53 10.77 -19.47
CA GLY A 386 10.91 11.93 -18.82
C GLY A 386 11.72 13.22 -19.00
N CYS A 387 13.04 13.17 -18.85
CA CYS A 387 13.90 14.34 -19.03
C CYS A 387 13.87 14.90 -20.45
N ARG A 388 13.87 14.03 -21.48
CA ARG A 388 13.87 14.47 -22.89
C ARG A 388 12.65 15.32 -23.26
N ARG A 389 11.47 14.99 -22.72
CA ARG A 389 10.22 15.72 -23.03
C ARG A 389 10.02 17.04 -22.27
N VAL A 390 10.89 17.37 -21.32
CA VAL A 390 10.87 18.68 -20.63
C VAL A 390 11.70 19.71 -21.42
N GLU A 391 12.62 19.24 -22.27
CA GLU A 391 13.48 20.08 -23.10
C GLU A 391 12.86 20.43 -24.47
N ASP A 392 11.88 19.63 -24.92
CA ASP A 392 11.02 19.86 -26.09
C ASP A 392 9.76 20.66 -25.74
#